data_AF-A0A852GZJ5-F1
#
_entry.id   AF-A0A852GZJ5-F1
#
_cell.length_a   1.000
_cell.length_b   1.000
_cell.length_c   1.000
_cell.angle_alpha   90.00
_cell.angle_beta   90.00
_cell.angle_gamma   90.00
#
_symmetry.space_group_name_H-M   'P 1'
#
loop_
_entity.id
_entity.type
_entity.pdbx_description
1 polymer ?
#
loop_
_entity_poly.entity_id
_entity_poly.type
_entity_poly.pdbx_seq_one_letter_code
_entity_poly.pdbx_strand_id
1 'polypeptide(L)'
;IVLLIFRDLPDNPAVEWDTQLLAAFVLKHIETNSINLVVTFDAGGVSGHANHISLYTALRYKCCCFEIFTLFPCVGCRVLVLESVNLFRKYTSVLDVLLSCLLPRDALFVLTEEETEQARKAMRCHHSQLLWFRHIYMRFSRYMMINSLRLL
;
A
#
# COMPACT_ATOMS: atom_id res chain seq x y z
N ILE A 1 1.40 14.53 8.51
CA ILE A 1 1.72 13.81 7.25
C ILE A 1 2.89 14.54 6.62
N VAL A 2 3.99 13.85 6.32
CA VAL A 2 5.13 14.42 5.56
C VAL A 2 5.04 13.90 4.14
N LEU A 3 5.09 14.78 3.15
CA LEU A 3 5.12 14.42 1.73
C LEU A 3 6.57 14.49 1.23
N LEU A 4 7.07 13.39 0.70
CA LEU A 4 8.39 13.32 0.08
C LEU A 4 8.24 13.27 -1.45
N ILE A 5 8.89 14.20 -2.15
CA ILE A 5 8.84 14.29 -3.61
C ILE A 5 10.26 14.06 -4.15
N PHE A 6 10.41 13.01 -4.94
CA PHE A 6 11.67 12.68 -5.60
C PHE A 6 11.48 12.81 -7.11
N ARG A 7 12.42 13.50 -7.79
CA ARG A 7 12.36 13.67 -9.25
C ARG A 7 12.52 12.33 -9.98
N ASP A 8 13.29 11.42 -9.40
CA ASP A 8 13.61 10.11 -9.97
C ASP A 8 12.49 9.07 -9.73
N LEU A 9 11.45 9.42 -8.97
CA LEU A 9 10.32 8.54 -8.62
C LEU A 9 8.99 9.22 -9.02
N PRO A 10 8.66 9.28 -10.32
CA PRO A 10 7.44 9.95 -10.78
C PRO A 10 6.18 9.17 -10.36
N ASP A 11 5.12 9.90 -10.01
CA ASP A 11 3.81 9.33 -9.69
C ASP A 11 3.07 8.91 -10.98
N ASN A 12 3.44 7.74 -11.50
CA ASN A 12 2.83 7.14 -12.68
C ASN A 12 2.67 5.62 -12.48
N PRO A 13 1.45 5.07 -12.58
CA PRO A 13 1.19 3.65 -12.36
C PRO A 13 1.87 2.71 -13.37
N ALA A 14 2.31 3.22 -14.52
CA ALA A 14 2.99 2.44 -15.55
C ALA A 14 4.53 2.51 -15.45
N VAL A 15 5.07 3.31 -14.54
CA VAL A 15 6.52 3.50 -14.41
C VAL A 15 7.05 2.65 -13.26
N GLU A 16 8.06 1.83 -13.55
CA GLU A 16 8.84 1.12 -12.53
C GLU A 16 9.82 2.10 -11.87
N TRP A 17 9.95 1.98 -10.56
CA TRP A 17 10.89 2.78 -9.78
C TRP A 17 12.17 1.98 -9.54
N ASP A 18 13.32 2.69 -9.49
CA ASP A 18 14.59 2.06 -9.12
C ASP A 18 14.51 1.51 -7.69
N THR A 19 14.50 0.19 -7.58
CA THR A 19 14.32 -0.51 -6.31
C THR A 19 15.47 -0.31 -5.33
N GLN A 20 16.71 -0.11 -5.80
CA GLN A 20 17.88 0.09 -4.95
C GLN A 20 17.87 1.49 -4.35
N LEU A 21 17.60 2.50 -5.19
CA LEU A 21 17.49 3.88 -4.77
C LEU A 21 16.28 4.08 -3.84
N LEU A 22 15.15 3.46 -4.16
CA LEU A 22 13.95 3.48 -3.32
C LEU A 22 14.20 2.86 -1.94
N ALA A 23 14.85 1.69 -1.91
CA ALA A 23 15.27 1.03 -0.69
C ALA A 23 16.14 1.93 0.20
N ALA A 24 17.17 2.55 -0.39
CA ALA A 24 18.07 3.44 0.33
C ALA A 24 17.33 4.65 0.94
N PHE A 25 16.39 5.25 0.19
CA PHE A 25 15.58 6.36 0.70
C PHE A 25 14.64 5.95 1.82
N VAL A 26 13.94 4.82 1.67
CA VAL A 26 13.02 4.32 2.71
C VAL A 26 13.79 3.99 3.99
N LEU A 27 14.91 3.28 3.88
CA LEU A 27 15.74 2.94 5.04
C LEU A 27 16.25 4.18 5.77
N LYS A 28 16.84 5.13 5.02
CA LYS A 28 17.30 6.40 5.60
C LYS A 28 16.17 7.13 6.33
N HIS A 29 14.97 7.14 5.76
CA HIS A 29 13.82 7.81 6.36
C HIS A 29 13.35 7.10 7.65
N ILE A 30 13.35 5.77 7.66
CA ILE A 30 13.01 4.96 8.84
C ILE A 30 13.96 5.24 9.98
N GLU A 31 15.27 5.20 9.73
CA GLU A 31 16.30 5.43 10.74
C GLU A 31 16.23 6.85 11.30
N THR A 32 16.15 7.85 10.42
CA THR A 32 16.12 9.27 10.81
C THR A 32 14.91 9.59 11.70
N ASN A 33 13.77 8.95 11.46
CA ASN A 33 12.52 9.23 12.17
C ASN A 33 12.14 8.15 13.19
N SER A 34 13.01 7.15 13.42
CA SER A 34 12.74 6.02 14.33
C SER A 34 11.40 5.32 14.06
N ILE A 35 11.09 5.07 12.78
CA ILE A 35 9.83 4.45 12.35
C ILE A 35 9.82 2.96 12.70
N ASN A 36 8.82 2.51 13.44
CA ASN A 36 8.68 1.10 13.86
C ASN A 36 7.66 0.29 13.03
N LEU A 37 6.87 0.95 12.17
CA LEU A 37 5.85 0.33 11.34
C LEU A 37 5.77 1.02 9.98
N VAL A 38 5.91 0.23 8.92
CA VAL A 38 5.69 0.64 7.53
C VAL A 38 4.48 -0.09 6.99
N VAL A 39 3.57 0.63 6.34
CA VAL A 39 2.44 0.05 5.60
C VAL A 39 2.68 0.32 4.11
N THR A 40 2.63 -0.72 3.29
CA THR A 40 2.99 -0.66 1.86
C THR A 40 2.07 -1.56 1.02
N PHE A 41 2.31 -1.66 -0.28
CA PHE A 41 1.62 -2.56 -1.20
C PHE A 41 2.29 -3.93 -1.25
N ASP A 42 1.51 -4.96 -1.60
CA ASP A 42 2.05 -6.30 -1.84
C ASP A 42 2.59 -6.48 -3.27
N ALA A 43 2.97 -7.71 -3.61
CA ALA A 43 3.48 -8.09 -4.92
C ALA A 43 2.53 -7.79 -6.09
N GLY A 44 1.22 -7.71 -5.83
CA GLY A 44 0.21 -7.42 -6.85
C GLY A 44 0.00 -5.92 -7.09
N GLY A 45 0.57 -5.05 -6.27
CA GLY A 45 0.45 -3.60 -6.40
C GLY A 45 -1.00 -3.10 -6.36
N VAL A 46 -1.91 -3.85 -5.74
CA VAL A 46 -3.36 -3.69 -5.67
C VAL A 46 -4.06 -3.82 -7.03
N SER A 47 -3.68 -2.99 -8.00
CA SER A 47 -4.22 -2.95 -9.36
C SER A 47 -3.13 -3.20 -10.41
N GLY A 48 -1.99 -3.77 -10.01
CA GLY A 48 -0.87 -4.04 -10.92
C GLY A 48 -0.07 -2.79 -11.30
N HIS A 49 -0.08 -1.74 -10.47
CA HIS A 49 0.72 -0.56 -10.76
C HIS A 49 2.21 -0.85 -10.55
N ALA A 50 3.02 -0.54 -11.56
CA ALA A 50 4.46 -0.77 -11.58
C ALA A 50 5.19 -0.07 -10.42
N ASN A 51 4.81 1.17 -10.09
CA ASN A 51 5.37 1.91 -8.96
C ASN A 51 5.08 1.25 -7.60
N HIS A 52 3.88 0.70 -7.40
CA HIS A 52 3.51 -0.05 -6.20
C HIS A 52 4.29 -1.35 -6.08
N ILE A 53 4.43 -2.09 -7.19
CA ILE A 53 5.20 -3.35 -7.25
C ILE A 53 6.67 -3.08 -6.98
N SER A 54 7.20 -1.96 -7.50
CA SER A 54 8.58 -1.53 -7.25
C SER A 54 8.82 -1.27 -5.75
N LEU A 55 7.86 -0.65 -5.05
CA LEU A 55 7.91 -0.44 -3.60
C LEU A 55 7.96 -1.76 -2.82
N TYR A 56 7.09 -2.71 -3.16
CA TYR A 56 7.12 -4.05 -2.57
C TYR A 56 8.47 -4.74 -2.80
N THR A 57 8.98 -4.64 -4.03
CA THR A 57 10.23 -5.30 -4.46
C THR A 57 11.44 -4.68 -3.76
N ALA A 58 11.48 -3.35 -3.63
CA ALA A 58 12.53 -2.63 -2.90
C ALA A 58 12.59 -3.05 -1.43
N LEU A 59 11.45 -3.24 -0.78
CA LEU A 59 11.40 -3.67 0.63
C LEU A 59 11.77 -5.14 0.82
N ARG A 60 11.63 -5.97 -0.22
CA ARG A 60 12.14 -7.35 -0.26
C ARG A 60 13.53 -7.49 -0.84
N TYR A 61 14.14 -6.40 -1.31
CA TYR A 61 15.37 -6.46 -2.08
C TYR A 61 16.53 -7.03 -1.24
N LYS A 62 17.29 -7.93 -1.87
CA LYS A 62 18.48 -8.54 -1.30
C LYS A 62 19.69 -7.90 -1.99
N CYS A 63 20.40 -7.02 -1.29
CA CYS A 63 21.65 -6.47 -1.82
C CYS A 63 22.80 -7.44 -1.50
N CYS A 64 23.86 -7.45 -2.31
CA CYS A 64 25.04 -8.30 -2.11
C CYS A 64 25.71 -8.14 -0.73
N CYS A 65 25.41 -7.06 0.00
CA CYS A 65 25.99 -6.78 1.31
C CYS A 65 25.05 -7.09 2.50
N PHE A 66 23.73 -7.18 2.30
CA PHE A 66 22.73 -7.55 3.33
C PHE A 66 21.32 -7.63 2.70
N GLU A 67 20.42 -8.46 3.24
CA GLU A 67 19.00 -8.37 2.85
C GLU A 67 18.33 -7.20 3.56
N ILE A 68 17.59 -6.36 2.85
CA ILE A 68 16.80 -5.29 3.49
C ILE A 68 15.78 -5.88 4.46
N PHE A 69 15.23 -7.05 4.10
CA PHE A 69 14.38 -7.83 4.98
C PHE A 69 15.07 -8.27 6.27
N THR A 70 16.38 -8.53 6.25
CA THR A 70 17.14 -8.81 7.48
C THR A 70 17.45 -7.54 8.28
N LEU A 71 17.47 -6.37 7.63
CA LEU A 71 17.71 -5.07 8.25
C LEU A 71 16.48 -4.56 9.04
N PHE A 72 15.27 -4.82 8.55
CA PHE A 72 14.02 -4.46 9.24
C PHE A 72 13.92 -5.00 10.68
N PRO A 73 14.18 -6.30 10.95
CA PRO A 73 14.30 -6.85 12.31
C PRO A 73 15.42 -6.21 13.14
N CYS A 74 16.56 -5.89 12.53
CA CYS A 74 17.68 -5.23 13.23
C CYS A 74 17.32 -3.81 13.69
N VAL A 75 16.55 -3.07 12.88
CA VAL A 75 16.03 -1.74 13.21
C VAL A 75 14.75 -1.82 14.06
N GLY A 76 14.19 -3.03 14.26
CA GLY A 76 12.95 -3.25 15.01
C GLY A 76 11.69 -2.76 14.29
N CYS A 77 11.74 -2.61 12.96
CA CYS A 77 10.67 -2.07 12.14
C CYS A 77 9.86 -3.18 11.46
N ARG A 78 8.54 -3.17 11.64
CA ARG A 78 7.62 -4.13 11.01
C ARG A 78 7.08 -3.57 9.70
N VAL A 79 6.93 -4.42 8.69
CA VAL A 79 6.36 -4.03 7.39
C VAL A 79 5.06 -4.80 7.17
N LEU A 80 3.96 -4.07 7.00
CA LEU A 80 2.66 -4.61 6.64
C LEU A 80 2.36 -4.29 5.18
N VAL A 81 1.92 -5.29 4.41
CA VAL A 81 1.55 -5.13 3.01
C VAL A 81 0.04 -5.27 2.82
N LEU A 82 -0.52 -4.38 2.01
CA LEU A 82 -1.92 -4.44 1.60
C LEU A 82 -2.13 -5.56 0.59
N GLU A 83 -2.94 -6.54 0.97
CA GLU A 83 -3.24 -7.72 0.16
C GLU A 83 -4.02 -7.34 -1.11
N SER A 84 -3.47 -7.73 -2.27
CA SER A 84 -4.14 -7.66 -3.56
C SER A 84 -5.16 -8.80 -3.70
N VAL A 85 -6.44 -8.45 -3.90
CA VAL A 85 -7.51 -9.40 -4.23
C VAL A 85 -7.88 -9.38 -5.72
N ASN A 86 -8.53 -10.46 -6.17
CA ASN A 86 -9.08 -10.55 -7.52
C ASN A 86 -10.15 -9.47 -7.80
N LEU A 87 -10.48 -9.26 -9.07
CA LEU A 87 -11.43 -8.22 -9.49
C LEU A 87 -12.83 -8.40 -8.87
N PHE A 88 -13.30 -9.63 -8.71
CA PHE A 88 -14.60 -9.88 -8.09
C PHE A 88 -14.63 -9.37 -6.65
N ARG A 89 -13.71 -9.86 -5.81
CA ARG A 89 -13.57 -9.41 -4.41
C ARG A 89 -13.22 -7.93 -4.28
N LYS A 90 -12.52 -7.37 -5.27
CA LYS A 90 -12.21 -5.94 -5.30
C LYS A 90 -13.49 -5.11 -5.32
N TYR A 91 -14.55 -5.56 -6.01
CA TYR A 91 -15.78 -4.78 -6.22
C TYR A 91 -17.03 -5.31 -5.49
N THR A 92 -16.88 -6.23 -4.54
CA THR A 92 -17.98 -6.72 -3.68
C THR A 92 -18.33 -5.81 -2.50
N SER A 93 -17.60 -4.70 -2.31
CA SER A 93 -17.85 -3.72 -1.25
C SER A 93 -17.93 -4.38 0.15
N VAL A 94 -18.87 -3.95 1.00
CA VAL A 94 -19.09 -4.45 2.38
C VAL A 94 -19.34 -5.96 2.46
N LEU A 95 -19.81 -6.59 1.39
CA LEU A 95 -20.07 -8.04 1.39
C LEU A 95 -18.78 -8.86 1.56
N ASP A 96 -17.62 -8.28 1.23
CA ASP A 96 -16.33 -8.95 1.42
C ASP A 96 -15.88 -9.01 2.89
N VAL A 97 -16.60 -8.38 3.84
CA VAL A 97 -16.26 -8.45 5.28
C VAL A 97 -16.30 -9.90 5.74
N LEU A 98 -17.38 -10.62 5.44
CA LEU A 98 -17.55 -12.01 5.88
C LEU A 98 -16.42 -12.90 5.36
N LEU A 99 -16.10 -12.79 4.07
CA LEU A 99 -15.02 -13.55 3.46
C LEU A 99 -13.65 -13.15 4.02
N SER A 100 -13.40 -11.86 4.21
CA SER A 100 -12.17 -11.35 4.83
C SER A 100 -12.03 -11.79 6.30
N CYS A 101 -13.14 -11.97 7.00
CA CYS A 101 -13.16 -12.49 8.37
C CYS A 101 -12.86 -14.00 8.46
N LEU A 102 -13.04 -14.75 7.37
CA LEU A 102 -12.78 -16.19 7.32
C LEU A 102 -11.39 -16.55 6.81
N LEU A 103 -10.80 -15.73 5.95
CA LEU A 103 -9.49 -16.00 5.33
C LEU A 103 -8.34 -15.62 6.27
N PRO A 104 -7.22 -16.35 6.31
CA PRO A 104 -6.07 -16.00 7.16
C PRO A 104 -5.45 -14.64 6.78
N ARG A 105 -5.14 -13.82 7.79
CA ARG A 105 -4.50 -12.49 7.66
C ARG A 105 -3.84 -12.10 8.99
N ASP A 106 -2.89 -11.17 8.95
CA ASP A 106 -2.22 -10.66 10.14
C ASP A 106 -2.95 -9.47 10.76
N ALA A 107 -3.51 -8.59 9.93
CA ALA A 107 -4.36 -7.50 10.38
C ALA A 107 -5.51 -7.23 9.41
N LEU A 108 -6.67 -6.85 9.96
CA LEU A 108 -7.86 -6.49 9.19
C LEU A 108 -8.40 -5.15 9.70
N PHE A 109 -8.40 -4.14 8.83
CA PHE A 109 -8.98 -2.84 9.12
C PHE A 109 -10.33 -2.73 8.41
N VAL A 110 -11.39 -2.60 9.21
CA VAL A 110 -12.75 -2.36 8.73
C VAL A 110 -13.16 -0.96 9.18
N LEU A 111 -13.25 -0.04 8.23
CA LEU A 111 -13.63 1.34 8.46
C LEU A 111 -15.14 1.43 8.70
N THR A 112 -15.51 2.35 9.59
CA THR A 112 -16.90 2.79 9.79
C THR A 112 -17.41 3.56 8.57
N GLU A 113 -18.72 3.81 8.53
CA GLU A 113 -19.32 4.63 7.48
C GLU A 113 -18.78 6.06 7.48
N GLU A 114 -18.55 6.63 8.67
CA GLU A 114 -17.98 7.98 8.83
C GLU A 114 -16.55 8.06 8.27
N GLU A 115 -15.70 7.10 8.62
CA GLU A 115 -14.32 7.03 8.10
C GLU A 115 -14.30 6.78 6.58
N THR A 116 -15.22 5.94 6.09
CA THR A 116 -15.36 5.68 4.65
C THR A 116 -15.76 6.97 3.92
N GLU A 117 -16.70 7.76 4.45
CA GLU A 117 -17.09 9.02 3.84
C GLU A 117 -15.97 10.06 3.93
N GLN A 118 -15.19 10.08 5.01
CA GLN A 118 -14.00 10.91 5.11
C GLN A 118 -12.98 10.56 4.02
N ALA A 119 -12.73 9.27 3.77
CA ALA A 119 -11.85 8.82 2.68
C ALA A 119 -12.40 9.23 1.30
N ARG A 120 -13.72 9.13 1.09
CA ARG A 120 -14.35 9.60 -0.16
C ARG A 120 -14.24 11.11 -0.34
N LYS A 121 -14.41 11.91 0.73
CA LYS A 121 -14.23 13.37 0.69
C LYS A 121 -12.79 13.72 0.32
N ALA A 122 -11.80 13.08 0.95
CA ALA A 122 -10.39 13.28 0.63
C ALA A 122 -10.10 12.96 -0.85
N MET A 123 -10.58 11.83 -1.36
CA MET A 123 -10.45 11.46 -2.78
C MET A 123 -11.07 12.51 -3.72
N ARG A 124 -12.23 13.08 -3.36
CA ARG A 124 -12.90 14.12 -4.17
C ARG A 124 -12.12 15.43 -4.26
N CYS A 125 -11.20 15.72 -3.33
CA CYS A 125 -10.32 16.88 -3.42
C CYS A 125 -9.30 16.77 -4.57
N HIS A 126 -9.01 15.56 -5.05
CA HIS A 126 -8.06 15.31 -6.14
C HIS A 126 -8.75 15.39 -7.53
N HIS A 127 -9.34 16.54 -7.84
CA HIS A 127 -10.17 16.74 -9.04
C HIS A 127 -9.50 16.28 -10.36
N SER A 128 -8.20 16.56 -10.56
CA SER A 128 -7.48 16.18 -11.78
C SER A 128 -7.23 14.68 -11.91
N GLN A 129 -7.29 13.92 -10.81
CA GLN A 129 -7.06 12.47 -10.78
C GLN A 129 -8.37 11.67 -10.66
N LEU A 130 -9.51 12.34 -10.45
CA LEU A 130 -10.81 11.71 -10.24
C LEU A 130 -11.55 11.40 -11.55
N LEU A 131 -10.94 10.54 -12.37
CA LEU A 131 -11.54 10.06 -13.61
C LEU A 131 -12.79 9.20 -13.33
N TRP A 132 -13.67 9.03 -14.33
CA TRP A 132 -14.97 8.34 -14.17
C TRP A 132 -14.89 6.98 -13.46
N PHE A 133 -13.86 6.17 -13.75
CA PHE A 133 -13.68 4.84 -13.13
C PHE A 133 -13.34 4.93 -11.63
N ARG A 134 -12.80 6.06 -11.15
CA ARG A 134 -12.56 6.30 -9.72
C ARG A 134 -13.87 6.46 -8.96
N HIS A 135 -14.93 6.97 -9.58
CA HIS A 135 -16.25 7.02 -8.96
C HIS A 135 -16.81 5.62 -8.70
N ILE A 136 -16.66 4.71 -9.67
CA ILE A 136 -17.03 3.30 -9.52
C ILE A 136 -16.19 2.65 -8.41
N TYR A 137 -14.88 2.89 -8.42
CA TYR A 137 -13.98 2.41 -7.37
C TYR A 137 -14.41 2.91 -5.99
N MET A 138 -14.65 4.20 -5.79
CA MET A 138 -15.07 4.73 -4.49
C MET A 138 -16.41 4.18 -3.98
N ARG A 139 -17.29 3.74 -4.90
CA ARG A 139 -18.60 3.18 -4.56
C ARG A 139 -18.53 1.70 -4.22
N PHE A 140 -17.83 0.93 -5.04
CA PHE A 140 -17.90 -0.54 -5.01
C PHE A 140 -16.62 -1.20 -4.49
N SER A 141 -15.50 -0.48 -4.45
CA SER A 141 -14.23 -1.07 -4.01
C SER A 141 -14.29 -1.45 -2.54
N ARG A 142 -13.92 -2.70 -2.23
CA ARG A 142 -13.75 -3.14 -0.85
C ARG A 142 -12.67 -2.33 -0.13
N TYR A 143 -11.63 -1.84 -0.82
CA TYR A 143 -10.52 -1.12 -0.18
C TYR A 143 -10.93 0.24 0.42
N MET A 144 -12.11 0.77 0.05
CA MET A 144 -12.66 1.97 0.70
C MET A 144 -13.09 1.70 2.15
N MET A 145 -13.29 0.44 2.52
CA MET A 145 -13.83 0.04 3.81
C MET A 145 -13.01 -1.08 4.48
N ILE A 146 -12.55 -2.07 3.73
CA ILE A 146 -11.97 -3.32 4.22
C ILE A 146 -10.55 -3.48 3.66
N ASN A 147 -9.55 -3.28 4.52
CA ASN A 147 -8.14 -3.40 4.17
C ASN A 147 -7.52 -4.58 4.93
N SER A 148 -7.19 -5.64 4.20
CA SER A 148 -6.49 -6.80 4.72
C SER A 148 -4.99 -6.56 4.60
N LEU A 149 -4.26 -6.61 5.71
CA LEU A 149 -2.81 -6.47 5.74
C LEU A 149 -2.16 -7.80 6.14
N ARG A 150 -1.00 -8.07 5.54
CA ARG A 150 -0.13 -9.20 5.88
C ARG A 150 1.23 -8.70 6.32
N LEU A 151 1.87 -9.40 7.24
CA LEU A 151 3.26 -9.15 7.60
C LEU A 151 4.15 -9.59 6.43
N LEU A 152 5.00 -8.67 5.97
CA LEU A 152 6.00 -8.95 4.94
C LEU A 152 7.10 -9.85 5.49
#